data_AF-A0AAW1X4H6-F1
#
_entry.id   AF-A0AAW1X4H6-F1
#
_cell.length_a   1.000
_cell.length_b   1.000
_cell.length_c   1.000
_cell.angle_alpha   90.00
_cell.angle_beta   90.00
_cell.angle_gamma   90.00
#
_symmetry.space_group_name_H-M   'P 1'
#
loop_
_entity.id
_entity.type
_entity.pdbx_description
1 polymer ?
#
loop_
_entity_poly.entity_id
_entity_poly.type
_entity_poly.pdbx_seq_one_letter_code
_entity_poly.pdbx_strand_id
1 'polypeptide(L)'
;MAAWTCRASSSFTLLPFLLLFVLGWASRSCSGFGTFGFDFHHRFSDPVTGILGFDELPKKGSPEYYAAMTHRDRFIRGRHLAASSGNKATPLTFVYGNETYRIGAFGLLHYANVSVGTPRTSYLVALDTGSDYLWLPCDCIICVKGFNTSDGEVDFDIYSPNKSTTSKKVPCNSTYCHERHCSSPSSDCRYSIQYLSADTSSSGILVEDVLHLTTDGPKLKGVEAPIVFGCGKIQTGKFLIGAAPNGLLGLGMDDVSIPSMLAKQRLASNSFSMCFGLDGSGRIRFGDNGSVHQPETPFHVRHKHPTYNITVTQIAVGKSVADLKFYAIWDSGTSFTYLNDPAYTQISESFNSAIKDKRITNSSDLPFEYCYTISPNQTLNLTLKGGKEYNVIDPLVVLFDSDGNKMFYCLGVVKSEDINIIGQNFMTGYRIIFDREKMVLGWTKSDYAPLAYYHNLSEKQKLDLQSFFRKLDADGDGAITLEEFEQMFHVHDRGDRINRIFQELDKDGDGSLDFEESVTLYYSLKAYGTIGCDGCKAAFIKGLYFTCVDCFHHNRTTTFDLCTSCYGSRNYVHHHSNFLDNYALLRSKAAYKNKSGSTNQVVETLEVIKSGIEIADVAMPSDSCSIM
;
A
#
# COMPACT_ATOMS: atom_id res chain seq x y z
N MET A 1 53.54 -51.30 57.12
CA MET A 1 54.64 -52.26 56.85
C MET A 1 55.08 -52.08 55.40
N ALA A 2 56.40 -52.01 55.18
CA ALA A 2 57.18 -52.16 53.94
C ALA A 2 56.80 -51.25 52.72
N ALA A 3 57.63 -50.29 52.29
CA ALA A 3 58.96 -50.39 51.64
C ALA A 3 58.87 -50.80 50.14
N TRP A 4 59.56 -50.23 49.14
CA TRP A 4 60.68 -49.30 49.04
C TRP A 4 60.76 -48.68 47.63
N THR A 5 61.36 -47.48 47.60
CA THR A 5 62.16 -46.76 46.59
C THR A 5 62.63 -47.43 45.28
N CYS A 6 62.71 -46.61 44.22
CA CYS A 6 63.93 -46.49 43.41
C CYS A 6 64.17 -45.03 42.97
N ARG A 7 65.37 -44.53 43.27
CA ARG A 7 65.98 -43.27 42.83
C ARG A 7 67.03 -43.61 41.77
N ALA A 8 67.15 -42.78 40.74
CA ALA A 8 68.39 -42.42 40.05
C ALA A 8 68.12 -41.06 39.37
N SER A 9 68.64 -39.90 39.80
CA SER A 9 70.00 -39.34 39.59
C SER A 9 70.54 -39.67 38.19
N SER A 10 70.96 -38.76 37.31
CA SER A 10 71.43 -37.38 37.38
C SER A 10 71.74 -37.01 35.92
N SER A 11 71.50 -35.83 35.37
CA SER A 11 72.42 -34.69 35.35
C SER A 11 72.30 -34.00 34.00
N PHE A 12 72.23 -32.67 34.00
CA PHE A 12 72.67 -31.74 32.96
C PHE A 12 72.18 -31.94 31.50
N THR A 13 71.37 -30.99 31.01
CA THR A 13 71.84 -29.99 30.03
C THR A 13 70.75 -28.93 29.80
N LEU A 14 71.02 -27.73 30.32
CA LEU A 14 70.20 -26.52 30.25
C LEU A 14 70.35 -25.77 28.91
N LEU A 15 70.42 -26.48 27.78
CA LEU A 15 70.76 -25.89 26.47
C LEU A 15 69.70 -25.91 25.34
N PRO A 16 68.58 -26.67 25.36
CA PRO A 16 67.61 -26.60 24.27
C PRO A 16 66.52 -25.54 24.49
N PHE A 17 66.32 -25.07 25.72
CA PHE A 17 65.24 -24.12 26.04
C PHE A 17 65.56 -22.66 25.67
N LEU A 18 66.84 -22.28 25.60
CA LEU A 18 67.23 -20.93 25.20
C LEU A 18 67.18 -20.71 23.67
N LEU A 19 67.33 -21.77 22.88
CA LEU A 19 67.27 -21.69 21.41
C LEU A 19 65.83 -21.57 20.88
N LEU A 20 64.85 -22.11 21.61
CA LEU A 20 63.42 -21.97 21.29
C LEU A 20 62.88 -20.56 21.58
N PHE A 21 63.46 -19.85 22.57
CA PHE A 21 63.05 -18.48 22.88
C PHE A 21 63.62 -17.44 21.91
N VAL A 22 64.80 -17.69 21.32
CA VAL A 22 65.44 -16.76 20.36
C VAL A 22 64.89 -16.94 18.93
N LEU A 23 64.44 -18.16 18.55
CA LEU A 23 63.77 -18.39 17.27
C LEU A 23 62.35 -17.80 17.20
N GLY A 24 61.70 -17.54 18.34
CA GLY A 24 60.38 -16.89 18.40
C GLY A 24 60.39 -15.38 18.14
N TRP A 25 61.55 -14.71 18.23
CA TRP A 25 61.68 -13.27 17.99
C TRP A 25 62.27 -12.93 16.60
N ALA A 26 62.74 -13.93 15.85
CA ALA A 26 63.20 -13.77 14.47
C ALA A 26 62.15 -14.15 13.41
N SER A 27 61.02 -14.75 13.81
CA SER A 27 59.82 -14.78 12.98
C SER A 27 59.25 -13.37 12.91
N ARG A 28 59.79 -12.57 11.98
CA ARG A 28 59.02 -11.50 11.36
C ARG A 28 57.72 -12.13 10.92
N SER A 29 56.65 -11.90 11.67
CA SER A 29 55.30 -11.98 11.13
C SER A 29 55.27 -10.97 10.00
N CYS A 30 55.68 -11.41 8.82
CA CYS A 30 55.25 -10.81 7.59
C CYS A 30 53.74 -11.05 7.63
N SER A 31 53.00 -10.08 8.13
CA SER A 31 51.60 -9.91 7.77
C SER A 31 51.60 -9.60 6.28
N GLY A 32 51.88 -10.62 5.47
CA GLY A 32 51.25 -10.74 4.19
C GLY A 32 49.76 -10.78 4.51
N PHE A 33 49.14 -9.60 4.51
CA PHE A 33 47.75 -9.48 4.09
C PHE A 33 47.74 -10.06 2.68
N GLY A 34 47.71 -11.39 2.58
CA GLY A 34 47.24 -12.08 1.41
C GLY A 34 45.76 -11.75 1.37
N THR A 35 45.44 -10.61 0.78
CA THR A 35 44.10 -10.38 0.27
C THR A 35 43.89 -11.54 -0.69
N PHE A 36 43.07 -12.52 -0.30
CA PHE A 36 42.54 -13.49 -1.23
C PHE A 36 41.68 -12.70 -2.22
N GLY A 37 42.30 -12.22 -3.28
CA GLY A 37 41.63 -11.64 -4.43
C GLY A 37 41.23 -12.78 -5.34
N PHE A 38 39.93 -12.96 -5.53
CA PHE A 38 39.42 -13.79 -6.62
C PHE A 38 39.23 -12.86 -7.82
N ASP A 39 40.00 -13.10 -8.89
CA ASP A 39 39.72 -12.45 -10.17
C ASP A 39 38.54 -13.17 -10.82
N PHE A 40 37.38 -12.51 -10.78
CA PHE A 40 36.17 -13.00 -11.41
C PHE A 40 36.21 -12.73 -12.91
N HIS A 41 36.62 -13.75 -13.66
CA HIS A 41 36.59 -13.73 -15.11
C HIS A 41 35.25 -14.28 -15.63
N HIS A 42 34.49 -13.49 -16.38
CA HIS A 42 33.27 -13.99 -17.00
C HIS A 42 33.59 -15.03 -18.09
N ARG A 43 32.68 -15.96 -18.36
CA ARG A 43 32.87 -17.10 -19.30
C ARG A 43 33.36 -16.70 -20.71
N PHE A 44 33.12 -15.46 -21.11
CA PHE A 44 33.50 -14.90 -22.41
C PHE A 44 34.69 -13.91 -22.34
N SER A 45 35.40 -13.87 -21.21
CA SER A 45 36.58 -13.01 -21.05
C SER A 45 37.81 -13.69 -21.62
N ASP A 46 38.76 -12.88 -22.09
CA ASP A 46 39.99 -13.35 -22.75
C ASP A 46 40.78 -14.41 -21.96
N PRO A 47 40.87 -14.34 -20.61
CA PRO A 47 41.52 -15.40 -19.82
C PRO A 47 40.78 -16.75 -19.86
N VAL A 48 39.45 -16.74 -19.96
CA VAL A 48 38.62 -17.97 -19.94
C VAL A 48 38.52 -18.59 -21.33
N THR A 49 38.43 -17.77 -22.38
CA THR A 49 38.42 -18.25 -23.78
C THR A 49 39.76 -18.87 -24.18
N GLY A 50 40.87 -18.36 -23.65
CA GLY A 50 42.20 -18.97 -23.84
C GLY A 50 42.36 -20.37 -23.22
N ILE A 51 41.57 -20.71 -22.19
CA ILE A 51 41.62 -22.00 -21.47
C ILE A 51 40.66 -23.02 -22.08
N LEU A 52 39.48 -22.60 -22.51
CA LEU A 52 38.39 -23.50 -22.94
C LEU A 52 38.46 -23.95 -24.41
N GLY A 53 39.37 -23.38 -25.21
CA GLY A 53 39.45 -23.67 -26.65
C GLY A 53 38.34 -22.95 -27.44
N PHE A 54 38.67 -22.52 -28.66
CA PHE A 54 37.86 -21.58 -29.44
C PHE A 54 36.61 -22.15 -30.12
N ASP A 55 36.35 -23.46 -30.02
CA ASP A 55 35.48 -24.12 -31.00
C ASP A 55 33.97 -24.13 -30.68
N GLU A 56 33.53 -23.64 -29.51
CA GLU A 56 32.09 -23.65 -29.14
C GLU A 56 31.54 -22.33 -28.54
N LEU A 57 32.32 -21.25 -28.45
CA LEU A 57 31.84 -19.98 -27.88
C LEU A 57 31.60 -18.92 -28.96
N PRO A 58 30.40 -18.28 -29.00
CA PRO A 58 30.11 -17.22 -29.97
C PRO A 58 31.08 -16.03 -29.87
N LYS A 59 31.48 -15.48 -31.02
CA LYS A 59 32.42 -14.35 -31.08
C LYS A 59 31.78 -13.07 -30.51
N LYS A 60 32.47 -12.38 -29.59
CA LYS A 60 32.00 -11.13 -28.97
C LYS A 60 31.56 -10.11 -30.03
N GLY A 61 30.30 -9.66 -29.95
CA GLY A 61 29.67 -8.74 -30.90
C GLY A 61 28.85 -9.38 -32.04
N SER A 62 28.80 -10.72 -32.13
CA SER A 62 27.93 -11.43 -33.07
C SER A 62 26.47 -11.55 -32.56
N PRO A 63 25.48 -11.71 -33.44
CA PRO A 63 24.10 -12.02 -33.04
C PRO A 63 24.01 -13.24 -32.13
N GLU A 64 24.80 -14.27 -32.40
CA GLU A 64 24.86 -15.51 -31.60
C GLU A 64 25.45 -15.26 -30.21
N TYR A 65 26.38 -14.31 -30.07
CA TYR A 65 26.91 -13.85 -28.79
C TYR A 65 25.86 -13.10 -27.98
N TYR A 66 25.10 -12.21 -28.61
CA TYR A 66 23.99 -11.52 -27.94
C TYR A 66 22.87 -12.50 -27.61
N ALA A 67 22.52 -13.44 -28.49
CA ALA A 67 21.55 -14.49 -28.22
C ALA A 67 21.98 -15.39 -27.05
N ALA A 68 23.27 -15.76 -26.97
CA ALA A 68 23.81 -16.51 -25.85
C ALA A 68 23.84 -15.69 -24.54
N MET A 69 24.10 -14.37 -24.62
CA MET A 69 23.98 -13.48 -23.46
C MET A 69 22.53 -13.30 -23.02
N THR A 70 21.57 -13.09 -23.94
CA THR A 70 20.13 -12.99 -23.65
C THR A 70 19.57 -14.30 -23.11
N HIS A 71 20.01 -15.45 -23.65
CA HIS A 71 19.64 -16.76 -23.14
C HIS A 71 20.24 -17.01 -21.75
N ARG A 72 21.50 -16.59 -21.51
CA ARG A 72 22.13 -16.62 -20.19
C ARG A 72 21.45 -15.66 -19.21
N ASP A 73 21.08 -14.47 -19.62
CA ASP A 73 20.34 -13.50 -18.80
C ASP A 73 18.93 -14.04 -18.51
N ARG A 74 18.26 -14.68 -19.47
CA ARG A 74 17.05 -15.49 -19.20
C ARG A 74 17.32 -16.64 -18.26
N PHE A 75 18.49 -17.28 -18.30
CA PHE A 75 18.86 -18.37 -17.38
C PHE A 75 19.30 -17.86 -15.99
N ILE A 76 19.89 -16.67 -15.87
CA ILE A 76 20.33 -16.04 -14.61
C ILE A 76 19.17 -15.30 -13.95
N ARG A 77 18.35 -14.56 -14.71
CA ARG A 77 17.05 -14.03 -14.26
C ARG A 77 16.06 -15.16 -14.01
N GLY A 78 16.07 -16.21 -14.84
CA GLY A 78 15.35 -17.45 -14.61
C GLY A 78 15.85 -18.21 -13.38
N ARG A 79 17.15 -18.13 -13.05
CA ARG A 79 17.69 -18.58 -11.75
C ARG A 79 17.43 -17.59 -10.62
N HIS A 80 17.17 -16.31 -10.84
CA HIS A 80 16.65 -15.44 -9.77
C HIS A 80 15.18 -15.77 -9.49
N LEU A 81 14.41 -16.16 -10.52
CA LEU A 81 13.05 -16.69 -10.43
C LEU A 81 13.02 -18.13 -9.87
N ALA A 82 14.07 -18.94 -10.12
CA ALA A 82 14.20 -20.31 -9.62
C ALA A 82 15.03 -20.45 -8.33
N ALA A 83 15.85 -19.47 -7.96
CA ALA A 83 16.46 -19.35 -6.63
C ALA A 83 15.48 -18.71 -5.64
N SER A 84 14.44 -18.00 -6.12
CA SER A 84 13.19 -17.80 -5.37
C SER A 84 12.29 -19.04 -5.31
N SER A 85 12.67 -20.15 -5.96
CA SER A 85 12.02 -21.47 -5.81
C SER A 85 12.61 -22.29 -4.66
N GLY A 86 13.34 -21.65 -3.75
CA GLY A 86 13.27 -22.01 -2.34
C GLY A 86 12.06 -21.30 -1.70
N ASN A 87 10.85 -21.87 -1.85
CA ASN A 87 9.65 -21.48 -1.10
C ASN A 87 9.20 -19.99 -1.10
N LYS A 88 9.12 -19.28 -2.22
CA LYS A 88 8.23 -18.10 -2.27
C LYS A 88 6.79 -18.54 -2.54
N ALA A 89 5.99 -18.64 -1.49
CA ALA A 89 4.57 -18.96 -1.55
C ALA A 89 3.81 -17.89 -2.37
N THR A 90 2.84 -18.31 -3.18
CA THR A 90 1.89 -17.39 -3.83
C THR A 90 1.22 -16.53 -2.76
N PRO A 91 1.10 -15.20 -2.95
CA PRO A 91 0.41 -14.34 -1.99
C PRO A 91 -0.98 -14.86 -1.66
N LEU A 92 -1.44 -14.61 -0.44
CA LEU A 92 -2.76 -15.00 0.05
C LEU A 92 -3.70 -13.80 0.10
N THR A 93 -4.99 -14.08 -0.02
CA THR A 93 -6.06 -13.12 0.18
C THR A 93 -7.30 -13.79 0.77
N PHE A 94 -8.37 -13.04 1.04
CA PHE A 94 -9.59 -13.58 1.62
C PHE A 94 -10.40 -14.39 0.61
N VAL A 95 -11.25 -15.30 1.09
CA VAL A 95 -12.04 -16.22 0.25
C VAL A 95 -12.93 -15.48 -0.77
N TYR A 96 -13.43 -14.30 -0.40
CA TYR A 96 -14.28 -13.47 -1.26
C TYR A 96 -13.49 -12.53 -2.18
N GLY A 97 -12.15 -12.69 -2.23
CA GLY A 97 -11.25 -11.89 -3.04
C GLY A 97 -10.40 -10.95 -2.20
N ASN A 98 -9.59 -10.15 -2.90
CA ASN A 98 -8.67 -9.19 -2.31
C ASN A 98 -9.24 -7.78 -2.21
N GLU A 99 -10.52 -7.59 -2.47
CA GLU A 99 -11.16 -6.27 -2.48
C GLU A 99 -11.39 -5.73 -1.07
N THR A 100 -11.18 -4.44 -0.91
CA THR A 100 -11.43 -3.68 0.32
C THR A 100 -12.21 -2.44 -0.04
N TYR A 101 -13.05 -1.93 0.87
CA TYR A 101 -13.90 -0.78 0.56
C TYR A 101 -13.83 0.27 1.66
N ARG A 102 -13.70 1.53 1.24
CA ARG A 102 -13.84 2.68 2.13
C ARG A 102 -15.31 2.93 2.40
N ILE A 103 -15.72 2.77 3.65
CA ILE A 103 -17.12 2.96 4.05
C ILE A 103 -17.23 4.25 4.85
N GLY A 104 -17.86 5.27 4.25
CA GLY A 104 -18.01 6.59 4.86
C GLY A 104 -18.82 6.55 6.16
N ALA A 105 -19.91 5.80 6.19
CA ALA A 105 -20.73 5.62 7.39
C ALA A 105 -19.95 5.05 8.59
N PHE A 106 -18.83 4.37 8.34
CA PHE A 106 -17.99 3.74 9.36
C PHE A 106 -16.67 4.48 9.57
N GLY A 107 -16.66 5.78 9.29
CA GLY A 107 -15.53 6.62 9.65
C GLY A 107 -14.44 6.70 8.59
N LEU A 108 -14.77 6.43 7.33
CA LEU A 108 -13.85 6.54 6.18
C LEU A 108 -12.63 5.59 6.24
N LEU A 109 -12.68 4.55 7.06
CA LEU A 109 -11.70 3.45 7.07
C LEU A 109 -11.97 2.47 5.91
N HIS A 110 -10.95 1.68 5.56
CA HIS A 110 -11.10 0.54 4.65
C HIS A 110 -11.45 -0.74 5.40
N TYR A 111 -12.39 -1.48 4.82
CA TYR A 111 -12.89 -2.74 5.36
C TYR A 111 -12.64 -3.88 4.40
N ALA A 112 -12.47 -5.08 4.96
CA ALA A 112 -12.42 -6.33 4.22
C ALA A 112 -13.37 -7.36 4.84
N ASN A 113 -13.87 -8.29 4.02
CA ASN A 113 -14.62 -9.44 4.52
C ASN A 113 -13.67 -10.58 4.84
N VAL A 114 -13.65 -10.99 6.11
CA VAL A 114 -12.87 -12.15 6.59
C VAL A 114 -13.79 -13.30 6.95
N SER A 115 -13.36 -14.54 6.70
CA SER A 115 -14.17 -15.73 6.98
C SER A 115 -13.55 -16.55 8.09
N VAL A 116 -14.25 -16.71 9.22
CA VAL A 116 -13.73 -17.40 10.41
C VAL A 116 -14.69 -18.50 10.87
N GLY A 117 -14.14 -19.61 11.37
CA GLY A 117 -14.89 -20.70 12.00
C GLY A 117 -15.22 -21.89 11.10
N THR A 118 -15.83 -22.92 11.69
CA THR A 118 -16.32 -24.12 10.99
C THR A 118 -17.74 -24.48 11.44
N PRO A 119 -18.80 -24.21 10.63
CA PRO A 119 -18.74 -23.66 9.27
C PRO A 119 -18.23 -22.22 9.24
N ARG A 120 -17.66 -21.80 8.10
CA ARG A 120 -17.12 -20.44 7.95
C ARG A 120 -18.24 -19.41 7.93
N THR A 121 -18.05 -18.33 8.70
CA THR A 121 -18.94 -17.16 8.74
C THR A 121 -18.15 -15.91 8.36
N SER A 122 -18.78 -14.97 7.66
CA SER A 122 -18.12 -13.77 7.14
C SER A 122 -18.29 -12.59 8.10
N TYR A 123 -17.23 -11.81 8.30
CA TYR A 123 -17.21 -10.64 9.16
C TYR A 123 -16.58 -9.46 8.42
N LEU A 124 -17.20 -8.29 8.50
CA LEU A 124 -16.69 -7.06 7.91
C LEU A 124 -15.77 -6.35 8.90
N VAL A 125 -14.46 -6.39 8.65
CA VAL A 125 -13.45 -5.88 9.59
C VAL A 125 -12.71 -4.67 9.05
N ALA A 126 -12.47 -3.68 9.92
CA ALA A 126 -11.63 -2.52 9.62
C ALA A 126 -10.15 -2.96 9.49
N LEU A 127 -9.41 -2.42 8.53
CA LEU A 127 -7.99 -2.73 8.32
C LEU A 127 -7.12 -1.76 9.11
N ASP A 128 -6.40 -2.28 10.09
CA ASP A 128 -5.68 -1.44 11.05
C ASP A 128 -4.23 -1.90 11.23
N THR A 129 -3.28 -1.11 10.74
CA THR A 129 -1.83 -1.36 10.92
C THR A 129 -1.28 -0.80 12.23
N GLY A 130 -2.06 -0.01 12.95
CA GLY A 130 -1.71 0.57 14.24
C GLY A 130 -1.93 -0.38 15.42
N SER A 131 -2.66 -1.48 15.24
CA SER A 131 -2.88 -2.49 16.30
C SER A 131 -2.59 -3.93 15.87
N ASP A 132 -2.41 -4.82 16.85
CA ASP A 132 -1.97 -6.20 16.61
C ASP A 132 -3.11 -7.22 16.54
N TYR A 133 -4.20 -7.04 17.29
CA TYR A 133 -5.25 -8.06 17.38
C TYR A 133 -6.25 -7.96 16.22
N LEU A 134 -6.50 -9.09 15.56
CA LEU A 134 -7.85 -9.34 15.04
C LEU A 134 -8.78 -9.50 16.24
N TRP A 135 -9.92 -8.80 16.25
CA TRP A 135 -11.00 -9.09 17.16
C TRP A 135 -12.35 -9.05 16.45
N LEU A 136 -13.24 -9.94 16.86
CA LEU A 136 -14.60 -10.05 16.35
C LEU A 136 -15.59 -9.87 17.50
N PRO A 137 -16.73 -9.19 17.27
CA PRO A 137 -17.84 -9.22 18.22
C PRO A 137 -18.24 -10.66 18.50
N CYS A 138 -18.28 -11.03 19.78
CA CYS A 138 -18.39 -12.42 20.18
C CYS A 138 -19.30 -12.56 21.40
N ASP A 139 -20.29 -13.46 21.34
CA ASP A 139 -21.31 -13.65 22.39
C ASP A 139 -21.72 -12.31 23.04
N CYS A 140 -22.03 -11.36 22.16
CA CYS A 140 -22.00 -9.93 22.45
C CYS A 140 -22.87 -9.51 23.63
N ILE A 141 -22.24 -8.82 24.59
CA ILE A 141 -22.89 -8.20 25.75
C ILE A 141 -23.15 -6.72 25.45
N ILE A 142 -22.11 -5.99 25.05
CA ILE A 142 -22.18 -4.59 24.62
C ILE A 142 -21.42 -4.47 23.31
N CYS A 143 -22.13 -4.47 22.19
CA CYS A 143 -21.58 -4.31 20.84
C CYS A 143 -22.67 -3.82 19.88
N VAL A 144 -22.25 -3.43 18.67
CA VAL A 144 -23.16 -3.18 17.54
C VAL A 144 -23.58 -4.51 16.92
N LYS A 145 -24.89 -4.72 16.74
CA LYS A 145 -25.45 -5.96 16.16
C LYS A 145 -25.92 -5.82 14.72
N GLY A 146 -26.05 -4.59 14.23
CA GLY A 146 -26.52 -4.27 12.91
C GLY A 146 -26.51 -2.77 12.70
N PHE A 147 -26.94 -2.32 11.52
CA PHE A 147 -27.10 -0.91 11.20
C PHE A 147 -28.34 -0.68 10.34
N ASN A 148 -28.92 0.52 10.45
CA ASN A 148 -30.07 0.91 9.66
C ASN A 148 -29.61 1.53 8.34
N THR A 149 -30.16 1.05 7.24
CA THR A 149 -30.04 1.65 5.90
C THR A 149 -31.38 2.21 5.45
N SER A 150 -31.36 3.01 4.37
CA SER A 150 -32.59 3.48 3.71
C SER A 150 -33.49 2.33 3.21
N ASP A 151 -32.90 1.15 2.97
CA ASP A 151 -33.57 -0.03 2.43
C ASP A 151 -33.93 -1.07 3.52
N GLY A 152 -33.60 -0.82 4.79
CA GLY A 152 -33.90 -1.70 5.93
C GLY A 152 -32.74 -1.87 6.92
N GLU A 153 -32.98 -2.66 7.98
CA GLU A 153 -31.96 -3.03 8.97
C GLU A 153 -31.08 -4.16 8.42
N VAL A 154 -29.77 -3.98 8.48
CA VAL A 154 -28.77 -4.98 8.10
C VAL A 154 -28.13 -5.52 9.37
N ASP A 155 -28.38 -6.79 9.66
CA ASP A 155 -27.80 -7.49 10.80
C ASP A 155 -26.36 -7.96 10.50
N PHE A 156 -25.50 -7.84 11.50
CA PHE A 156 -24.15 -8.38 11.48
C PHE A 156 -24.10 -9.78 12.06
N ASP A 157 -23.28 -10.64 11.44
CA ASP A 157 -22.92 -11.91 12.05
C ASP A 157 -22.07 -11.69 13.30
N ILE A 158 -22.47 -12.30 14.41
CA ILE A 158 -21.74 -12.26 15.69
C ILE A 158 -21.09 -13.62 15.92
N TYR A 159 -19.78 -13.61 16.14
CA TYR A 159 -19.04 -14.85 16.39
C TYR A 159 -19.50 -15.51 17.69
N SER A 160 -19.55 -16.84 17.70
CA SER A 160 -19.83 -17.60 18.92
C SER A 160 -18.96 -18.86 18.92
N PRO A 161 -18.11 -19.05 19.95
CA PRO A 161 -17.27 -20.24 20.06
C PRO A 161 -18.09 -21.53 20.00
N ASN A 162 -19.31 -21.53 20.55
CA ASN A 162 -20.18 -22.71 20.58
C ASN A 162 -20.76 -23.08 19.20
N LYS A 163 -20.75 -22.16 18.23
CA LYS A 163 -21.27 -22.40 16.87
C LYS A 163 -20.19 -22.90 15.91
N SER A 164 -18.92 -22.80 16.28
CA SER A 164 -17.80 -23.24 15.46
C SER A 164 -17.18 -24.52 16.04
N THR A 165 -17.17 -25.58 15.23
CA THR A 165 -16.60 -26.90 15.63
C THR A 165 -15.09 -26.90 15.79
N THR A 166 -14.40 -25.88 15.24
CA THR A 166 -12.94 -25.71 15.33
C THR A 166 -12.52 -24.72 16.41
N SER A 167 -13.48 -24.06 17.07
CA SER A 167 -13.19 -23.08 18.11
C SER A 167 -12.60 -23.71 19.38
N LYS A 168 -11.55 -23.09 19.91
CA LYS A 168 -10.94 -23.45 21.20
C LYS A 168 -10.64 -22.19 21.99
N LYS A 169 -10.99 -22.18 23.28
CA LYS A 169 -10.59 -21.08 24.15
C LYS A 169 -9.10 -21.17 24.46
N VAL A 170 -8.41 -20.03 24.45
CA VAL A 170 -6.98 -19.97 24.74
C VAL A 170 -6.78 -19.92 26.26
N PRO A 171 -6.02 -20.86 26.86
CA PRO A 171 -5.74 -20.83 28.30
C PRO A 171 -4.68 -19.80 28.65
N CYS A 172 -4.67 -19.36 29.90
CA CYS A 172 -3.72 -18.38 30.42
C CYS A 172 -2.24 -18.77 30.36
N ASN A 173 -1.91 -20.07 30.33
CA ASN A 173 -0.54 -20.54 30.16
C ASN A 173 -0.05 -20.51 28.70
N SER A 174 -0.90 -20.13 27.74
CA SER A 174 -0.55 -19.99 26.33
C SER A 174 0.48 -18.90 26.13
N THR A 175 1.36 -19.08 25.14
CA THR A 175 2.34 -18.07 24.74
C THR A 175 1.70 -16.81 24.16
N TYR A 176 0.46 -16.90 23.69
CA TYR A 176 -0.31 -15.76 23.17
C TYR A 176 -1.04 -14.97 24.28
N CYS A 177 -1.00 -15.44 25.54
CA CYS A 177 -1.65 -14.77 26.65
C CYS A 177 -0.73 -13.74 27.30
N HIS A 178 -0.86 -12.47 26.89
CA HIS A 178 -0.07 -11.38 27.44
C HIS A 178 -0.64 -10.81 28.75
N GLU A 179 -1.97 -10.82 28.91
CA GLU A 179 -2.64 -10.41 30.16
C GLU A 179 -2.58 -11.53 31.21
N ARG A 180 -1.65 -11.41 32.16
CA ARG A 180 -1.45 -12.40 33.23
C ARG A 180 -2.39 -12.25 34.43
N HIS A 181 -3.44 -11.44 34.34
CA HIS A 181 -4.48 -11.33 35.38
C HIS A 181 -5.42 -12.54 35.32
N CYS A 182 -4.84 -13.71 35.59
CA CYS A 182 -5.49 -15.00 35.48
C CYS A 182 -5.69 -15.63 36.86
N SER A 183 -6.89 -16.13 37.12
CA SER A 183 -7.19 -16.83 38.37
C SER A 183 -6.46 -18.18 38.47
N SER A 184 -6.15 -18.82 37.33
CA SER A 184 -5.37 -20.07 37.27
C SER A 184 -4.69 -20.24 35.90
N PRO A 185 -3.68 -21.11 35.74
CA PRO A 185 -3.05 -21.37 34.44
C PRO A 185 -4.01 -21.93 33.37
N SER A 186 -5.09 -22.58 33.80
CA SER A 186 -6.11 -23.19 32.94
C SER A 186 -7.34 -22.30 32.73
N SER A 187 -7.41 -21.12 33.34
CA SER A 187 -8.52 -20.20 33.07
C SER A 187 -8.41 -19.62 31.65
N ASP A 188 -9.55 -19.21 31.11
CA ASP A 188 -9.63 -18.53 29.82
C ASP A 188 -8.76 -17.26 29.85
N CYS A 189 -7.88 -17.11 28.87
CA CYS A 189 -7.04 -15.93 28.73
C CYS A 189 -7.91 -14.72 28.39
N ARG A 190 -7.84 -13.69 29.23
CA ARG A 190 -8.50 -12.42 28.96
C ARG A 190 -7.68 -11.62 27.97
N TYR A 191 -8.36 -10.82 27.16
CA TYR A 191 -7.70 -9.77 26.41
C TYR A 191 -8.49 -8.48 26.57
N SER A 192 -7.75 -7.39 26.56
CA SER A 192 -8.27 -6.04 26.47
C SER A 192 -7.34 -5.27 25.54
N ILE A 193 -7.93 -4.50 24.63
CA ILE A 193 -7.20 -3.58 23.78
C ILE A 193 -7.87 -2.21 23.85
N GLN A 194 -7.05 -1.18 24.10
CA GLN A 194 -7.44 0.22 24.12
C GLN A 194 -6.89 0.93 22.91
N TYR A 195 -7.65 1.90 22.42
CA TYR A 195 -7.32 2.70 21.26
C TYR A 195 -7.18 4.17 21.65
N LEU A 196 -6.55 4.98 20.79
CA LEU A 196 -6.31 6.40 21.08
C LEU A 196 -7.62 7.19 21.23
N SER A 197 -8.70 6.75 20.59
CA SER A 197 -9.98 7.45 20.64
C SER A 197 -10.54 7.39 22.04
N ALA A 198 -11.13 8.52 22.46
CA ALA A 198 -11.76 8.67 23.76
C ALA A 198 -12.69 7.48 24.07
N ASP A 199 -12.37 6.81 25.18
CA ASP A 199 -13.11 5.68 25.74
C ASP A 199 -13.33 4.50 24.78
N THR A 200 -12.49 4.32 23.75
CA THR A 200 -12.63 3.24 22.77
C THR A 200 -11.78 2.03 23.13
N SER A 201 -12.44 0.88 23.32
CA SER A 201 -11.78 -0.38 23.65
C SER A 201 -12.58 -1.59 23.17
N SER A 202 -11.90 -2.73 23.07
CA SER A 202 -12.53 -4.04 22.93
C SER A 202 -11.95 -4.99 23.98
N SER A 203 -12.82 -5.73 24.68
CA SER A 203 -12.40 -6.67 25.72
C SER A 203 -13.22 -7.96 25.71
N GLY A 204 -12.59 -9.03 26.17
CA GLY A 204 -13.19 -10.35 26.24
C GLY A 204 -12.19 -11.45 26.56
N ILE A 205 -12.20 -12.52 25.76
CA ILE A 205 -11.28 -13.66 25.89
C ILE A 205 -10.58 -13.95 24.57
N LEU A 206 -9.40 -14.56 24.61
CA LEU A 206 -8.74 -15.08 23.42
C LEU A 206 -9.32 -16.43 23.00
N VAL A 207 -9.54 -16.57 21.70
CA VAL A 207 -10.05 -17.79 21.07
C VAL A 207 -9.15 -18.15 19.90
N GLU A 208 -8.89 -19.44 19.74
CA GLU A 208 -8.27 -20.04 18.57
C GLU A 208 -9.36 -20.60 17.65
N ASP A 209 -9.33 -20.25 16.37
CA ASP A 209 -10.20 -20.82 15.35
C ASP A 209 -9.53 -20.72 13.97
N VAL A 210 -10.23 -21.11 12.90
CA VAL A 210 -9.69 -21.13 11.54
C VAL A 210 -10.12 -19.89 10.77
N LEU A 211 -9.14 -19.13 10.25
CA LEU A 211 -9.30 -18.12 9.22
C LEU A 211 -9.21 -18.78 7.84
N HIS A 212 -10.20 -18.56 7.01
CA HIS A 212 -10.25 -19.09 5.64
C HIS A 212 -9.69 -18.06 4.66
N LEU A 213 -8.70 -18.47 3.89
CA LEU A 213 -7.99 -17.68 2.87
C LEU A 213 -7.99 -18.42 1.53
N THR A 214 -7.52 -17.75 0.48
CA THR A 214 -7.26 -18.33 -0.83
C THR A 214 -5.96 -17.76 -1.41
N THR A 215 -5.32 -18.51 -2.31
CA THR A 215 -4.18 -18.00 -3.07
C THR A 215 -4.62 -16.93 -4.07
N ASP A 216 -3.91 -15.81 -4.11
CA ASP A 216 -4.16 -14.69 -5.02
C ASP A 216 -3.39 -14.86 -6.34
N GLY A 217 -3.85 -15.82 -7.14
CA GLY A 217 -3.29 -16.18 -8.44
C GLY A 217 -4.30 -16.85 -9.36
N PRO A 218 -3.91 -17.23 -10.59
CA PRO A 218 -4.83 -17.71 -11.63
C PRO A 218 -5.56 -19.01 -11.26
N LYS A 219 -5.02 -19.79 -10.31
CA LYS A 219 -5.69 -20.93 -9.69
C LYS A 219 -5.93 -20.61 -8.23
N LEU A 220 -7.19 -20.41 -7.86
CA LEU A 220 -7.60 -20.22 -6.48
C LEU A 220 -7.51 -21.55 -5.73
N LYS A 221 -6.71 -21.59 -4.67
CA LYS A 221 -6.61 -22.72 -3.75
C LYS A 221 -6.97 -22.23 -2.35
N GLY A 222 -7.96 -22.87 -1.73
CA GLY A 222 -8.33 -22.61 -0.35
C GLY A 222 -7.17 -22.92 0.61
N VAL A 223 -6.98 -22.03 1.59
CA VAL A 223 -5.96 -22.13 2.64
C VAL A 223 -6.67 -21.90 3.97
N GLU A 224 -6.57 -22.86 4.87
CA GLU A 224 -7.06 -22.75 6.24
C GLU A 224 -5.90 -22.37 7.16
N ALA A 225 -6.06 -21.27 7.90
CA ALA A 225 -5.05 -20.75 8.81
C ALA A 225 -5.61 -20.75 10.25
N PRO A 226 -5.13 -21.65 11.12
CA PRO A 226 -5.33 -21.50 12.56
C PRO A 226 -4.85 -20.14 13.06
N ILE A 227 -5.71 -19.39 13.73
CA ILE A 227 -5.42 -18.05 14.23
C ILE A 227 -5.89 -17.92 15.68
N VAL A 228 -5.22 -17.06 16.45
CA VAL A 228 -5.71 -16.60 17.76
C VAL A 228 -6.21 -15.18 17.58
N PHE A 229 -7.41 -14.89 18.07
CA PHE A 229 -8.03 -13.59 17.96
C PHE A 229 -8.87 -13.26 19.19
N GLY A 230 -9.21 -11.99 19.34
CA GLY A 230 -10.06 -11.50 20.41
C GLY A 230 -11.54 -11.82 20.17
N CYS A 231 -12.14 -12.63 21.04
CA CYS A 231 -13.59 -12.74 21.17
C CYS A 231 -14.10 -11.56 21.99
N GLY A 232 -14.42 -10.46 21.32
CA GLY A 232 -14.79 -9.18 21.93
C GLY A 232 -16.23 -9.16 22.40
N LYS A 233 -16.43 -9.29 23.72
CA LYS A 233 -17.74 -9.32 24.36
C LYS A 233 -18.28 -7.94 24.67
N ILE A 234 -17.37 -7.00 24.95
CA ILE A 234 -17.67 -5.63 25.33
C ILE A 234 -16.80 -4.71 24.47
N GLN A 235 -17.47 -3.84 23.71
CA GLN A 235 -16.89 -2.73 22.99
C GLN A 235 -17.35 -1.41 23.63
N THR A 236 -16.49 -0.41 23.62
CA THR A 236 -16.78 0.93 24.16
C THR A 236 -16.41 2.01 23.15
N GLY A 237 -16.82 3.25 23.43
CA GLY A 237 -16.44 4.41 22.63
C GLY A 237 -16.88 4.29 21.17
N LYS A 238 -15.96 4.56 20.25
CA LYS A 238 -16.25 4.73 18.82
C LYS A 238 -16.72 3.46 18.12
N PHE A 239 -16.43 2.29 18.67
CA PHE A 239 -16.95 1.04 18.13
C PHE A 239 -18.47 0.90 18.26
N LEU A 240 -19.10 1.59 19.21
CA LEU A 240 -20.56 1.56 19.39
C LEU A 240 -21.32 2.47 18.42
N ILE A 241 -20.61 3.37 17.71
CA ILE A 241 -21.20 4.37 16.83
C ILE A 241 -20.75 4.26 15.36
N GLY A 242 -19.92 3.26 15.02
CA GLY A 242 -19.69 2.91 13.61
C GLY A 242 -18.26 2.59 13.19
N ALA A 243 -17.23 2.75 14.02
CA ALA A 243 -15.83 2.63 13.60
C ALA A 243 -15.38 1.24 13.11
N ALA A 244 -15.88 0.18 13.73
CA ALA A 244 -15.51 -1.20 13.42
C ALA A 244 -16.64 -2.13 13.89
N PRO A 245 -17.87 -1.92 13.38
CA PRO A 245 -19.08 -2.43 14.03
C PRO A 245 -19.13 -3.97 14.00
N ASN A 246 -18.45 -4.60 13.03
CA ASN A 246 -18.38 -6.05 12.90
C ASN A 246 -16.96 -6.63 13.07
N GLY A 247 -16.05 -5.84 13.68
CA GLY A 247 -14.70 -6.26 14.04
C GLY A 247 -13.61 -5.42 13.38
N LEU A 248 -12.38 -5.72 13.75
CA LEU A 248 -11.18 -5.04 13.26
C LEU A 248 -10.05 -6.04 13.12
N LEU A 249 -9.29 -5.90 12.04
CA LEU A 249 -8.14 -6.72 11.71
C LEU A 249 -6.85 -5.94 11.99
N GLY A 250 -6.24 -6.24 13.14
CA GLY A 250 -4.90 -5.78 13.47
C GLY A 250 -3.86 -6.40 12.54
N LEU A 251 -3.06 -5.53 11.92
CA LEU A 251 -1.98 -5.82 10.99
C LEU A 251 -0.61 -5.40 11.57
N GLY A 252 -0.55 -5.16 12.88
CA GLY A 252 0.63 -4.75 13.63
C GLY A 252 1.78 -5.76 13.62
N MET A 253 2.86 -5.41 14.32
CA MET A 253 4.12 -6.16 14.27
C MET A 253 4.22 -7.29 15.30
N ASP A 254 3.30 -7.40 16.26
CA ASP A 254 3.36 -8.43 17.32
C ASP A 254 3.04 -9.84 16.77
N ASP A 255 3.46 -10.88 17.50
CA ASP A 255 3.28 -12.28 17.17
C ASP A 255 1.80 -12.70 17.09
N VAL A 256 0.92 -11.93 17.72
CA VAL A 256 -0.54 -12.18 17.72
C VAL A 256 -1.24 -11.66 16.45
N SER A 257 -0.55 -10.85 15.63
CA SER A 257 -1.15 -10.31 14.41
C SER A 257 -1.26 -11.35 13.31
N ILE A 258 -2.27 -11.17 12.43
CA ILE A 258 -2.52 -12.11 11.33
C ILE A 258 -1.29 -12.27 10.41
N PRO A 259 -0.60 -11.20 9.96
CA PRO A 259 0.62 -11.36 9.19
C PRO A 259 1.69 -12.22 9.89
N SER A 260 1.86 -12.07 11.21
CA SER A 260 2.81 -12.87 12.00
C SER A 260 2.41 -14.34 12.07
N MET A 261 1.13 -14.62 12.33
CA MET A 261 0.61 -15.99 12.40
C MET A 261 0.73 -16.73 11.08
N LEU A 262 0.43 -16.06 9.96
CA LEU A 262 0.58 -16.63 8.62
C LEU A 262 2.04 -16.95 8.30
N ALA A 263 2.97 -16.05 8.66
CA ALA A 263 4.39 -16.25 8.47
C ALA A 263 4.95 -17.39 9.33
N LYS A 264 4.58 -17.45 10.61
CA LYS A 264 5.00 -18.49 11.56
C LYS A 264 4.57 -19.89 11.13
N GLN A 265 3.41 -19.97 10.47
CA GLN A 265 2.87 -21.20 9.88
C GLN A 265 3.40 -21.49 8.47
N ARG A 266 4.27 -20.61 7.93
CA ARG A 266 4.83 -20.70 6.56
C ARG A 266 3.76 -20.72 5.47
N LEU A 267 2.62 -20.08 5.74
CA LEU A 267 1.53 -19.94 4.77
C LEU A 267 1.77 -18.77 3.81
N ALA A 268 2.43 -17.71 4.28
CA ALA A 268 2.83 -16.55 3.50
C ALA A 268 4.21 -16.04 3.98
N SER A 269 4.89 -15.23 3.17
CA SER A 269 6.05 -14.45 3.63
C SER A 269 5.64 -13.49 4.75
N ASN A 270 6.59 -13.03 5.57
CA ASN A 270 6.30 -12.05 6.62
C ASN A 270 6.17 -10.63 6.04
N SER A 271 5.15 -10.44 5.22
CA SER A 271 4.89 -9.21 4.50
C SER A 271 3.42 -9.13 4.11
N PHE A 272 2.96 -7.93 3.78
CA PHE A 272 1.66 -7.73 3.14
C PHE A 272 1.67 -6.41 2.38
N SER A 273 0.72 -6.26 1.46
CA SER A 273 0.48 -5.00 0.76
C SER A 273 -0.97 -4.58 0.85
N MET A 274 -1.18 -3.28 0.82
CA MET A 274 -2.50 -2.67 0.69
C MET A 274 -2.49 -1.59 -0.40
N CYS A 275 -3.63 -1.37 -1.02
CA CYS A 275 -3.80 -0.31 -2.01
C CYS A 275 -5.15 0.34 -1.81
N PHE A 276 -5.18 1.67 -1.78
CA PHE A 276 -6.44 2.43 -1.69
C PHE A 276 -6.58 3.34 -2.90
N GLY A 277 -7.71 3.23 -3.59
CA GLY A 277 -8.10 4.02 -4.74
C GLY A 277 -8.80 5.31 -4.32
N LEU A 278 -8.74 6.32 -5.20
CA LEU A 278 -9.41 7.60 -4.98
C LEU A 278 -10.94 7.46 -4.90
N ASP A 279 -11.49 6.43 -5.53
CA ASP A 279 -12.90 6.06 -5.51
C ASP A 279 -13.33 5.31 -4.22
N GLY A 280 -12.38 5.03 -3.32
CA GLY A 280 -12.61 4.24 -2.11
C GLY A 280 -12.59 2.74 -2.32
N SER A 281 -12.31 2.25 -3.54
CA SER A 281 -11.97 0.84 -3.75
C SER A 281 -10.55 0.58 -3.27
N GLY A 282 -10.24 -0.63 -2.85
CA GLY A 282 -8.89 -0.98 -2.44
C GLY A 282 -8.63 -2.47 -2.48
N ARG A 283 -7.41 -2.86 -2.13
CA ARG A 283 -7.01 -4.27 -2.04
C ARG A 283 -6.06 -4.57 -0.90
N ILE A 284 -6.04 -5.82 -0.45
CA ILE A 284 -5.05 -6.35 0.51
C ILE A 284 -4.54 -7.74 0.10
N ARG A 285 -3.23 -7.96 0.26
CA ARG A 285 -2.55 -9.23 -0.06
C ARG A 285 -1.53 -9.57 1.03
N PHE A 286 -1.53 -10.80 1.51
CA PHE A 286 -0.52 -11.32 2.45
C PHE A 286 0.60 -12.05 1.71
N GLY A 287 1.84 -11.85 2.13
CA GLY A 287 3.04 -12.42 1.50
C GLY A 287 3.54 -11.65 0.27
N ASP A 288 3.01 -10.46 0.00
CA ASP A 288 3.48 -9.58 -1.09
C ASP A 288 4.70 -8.77 -0.63
N ASN A 289 5.87 -9.07 -1.19
CA ASN A 289 7.14 -8.37 -0.90
C ASN A 289 7.41 -7.20 -1.86
N GLY A 290 6.46 -6.85 -2.73
CA GLY A 290 6.63 -5.78 -3.70
C GLY A 290 7.59 -6.12 -4.85
N SER A 291 8.05 -5.09 -5.56
CA SER A 291 9.01 -5.22 -6.67
C SER A 291 10.44 -4.87 -6.26
N VAL A 292 11.42 -5.34 -7.02
CA VAL A 292 12.87 -5.15 -6.70
C VAL A 292 13.30 -3.68 -6.80
N HIS A 293 12.61 -2.87 -7.61
CA HIS A 293 13.00 -1.49 -7.90
C HIS A 293 12.03 -0.45 -7.30
N GLN A 294 11.09 -0.88 -6.45
CA GLN A 294 10.21 0.07 -5.78
C GLN A 294 11.00 0.98 -4.84
N PRO A 295 10.59 2.26 -4.68
CA PRO A 295 11.10 3.08 -3.60
C PRO A 295 10.69 2.47 -2.25
N GLU A 296 11.63 2.52 -1.30
CA GLU A 296 11.46 1.98 0.04
C GLU A 296 12.13 2.87 1.10
N THR A 297 11.67 2.77 2.35
CA THR A 297 12.24 3.42 3.52
C THR A 297 12.30 2.44 4.69
N PRO A 298 13.36 2.43 5.51
CA PRO A 298 13.44 1.54 6.67
C PRO A 298 12.50 1.98 7.79
N PHE A 299 11.89 1.00 8.47
CA PHE A 299 11.17 1.26 9.70
C PHE A 299 12.12 1.65 10.85
N HIS A 300 11.67 2.57 11.70
CA HIS A 300 12.29 2.91 12.97
C HIS A 300 11.54 2.21 14.11
N VAL A 301 11.82 0.92 14.30
CA VAL A 301 11.09 0.09 15.27
C VAL A 301 11.59 0.33 16.69
N ARG A 302 10.66 0.57 17.61
CA ARG A 302 10.93 0.67 19.05
C ARG A 302 10.89 -0.72 19.69
N HIS A 303 11.74 -0.95 20.68
CA HIS A 303 11.83 -2.25 21.37
C HIS A 303 10.60 -2.57 22.24
N LYS A 304 9.94 -1.54 22.79
CA LYS A 304 8.67 -1.67 23.50
C LYS A 304 7.58 -1.15 22.57
N HIS A 305 6.63 -2.02 22.21
CA HIS A 305 5.52 -1.76 21.27
C HIS A 305 6.01 -1.42 19.84
N PRO A 306 6.36 -2.44 19.05
CA PRO A 306 6.81 -2.24 17.69
C PRO A 306 5.66 -1.75 16.80
N THR A 307 5.84 -0.61 16.15
CA THR A 307 4.87 -0.03 15.19
C THR A 307 5.56 0.26 13.85
N TYR A 308 4.77 0.45 12.79
CA TYR A 308 5.25 0.84 11.45
C TYR A 308 5.68 2.31 11.41
N ASN A 309 6.66 2.65 12.23
CA ASN A 309 7.15 4.01 12.34
C ASN A 309 8.20 4.29 11.24
N ILE A 310 8.02 5.34 10.47
CA ILE A 310 8.97 5.77 9.43
C ILE A 310 9.68 7.06 9.85
N THR A 311 10.75 7.41 9.14
CA THR A 311 11.45 8.68 9.32
C THR A 311 11.27 9.54 8.08
N VAL A 312 10.66 10.71 8.25
CA VAL A 312 10.64 11.79 7.26
C VAL A 312 11.83 12.69 7.54
N THR A 313 12.52 13.15 6.50
CA THR A 313 13.72 14.00 6.60
C THR A 313 13.54 15.38 5.98
N GLN A 314 12.59 15.53 5.06
CA GLN A 314 12.29 16.81 4.40
C GLN A 314 10.81 16.86 4.02
N ILE A 315 10.23 18.05 4.08
CA ILE A 315 8.88 18.35 3.63
C ILE A 315 8.97 19.38 2.50
N ALA A 316 8.26 19.14 1.40
CA ALA A 316 8.12 20.09 0.31
C ALA A 316 6.64 20.35 0.00
N VAL A 317 6.22 21.61 0.11
CA VAL A 317 4.87 22.09 -0.23
C VAL A 317 4.97 23.13 -1.33
N GLY A 318 4.61 22.75 -2.55
CA GLY A 318 4.83 23.56 -3.75
C GLY A 318 6.31 23.94 -3.91
N LYS A 319 6.64 25.23 -3.68
CA LYS A 319 8.02 25.74 -3.73
C LYS A 319 8.69 25.85 -2.35
N SER A 320 7.93 25.70 -1.27
CA SER A 320 8.45 25.75 0.10
C SER A 320 9.08 24.40 0.43
N VAL A 321 10.36 24.39 0.77
CA VAL A 321 11.09 23.17 1.15
C VAL A 321 11.70 23.40 2.53
N ALA A 322 11.50 22.44 3.43
CA ALA A 322 12.03 22.48 4.79
C ALA A 322 12.68 21.16 5.16
N ASP A 323 13.95 21.22 5.58
CA ASP A 323 14.68 20.09 6.15
C ASP A 323 14.20 19.85 7.58
N LEU A 324 13.12 19.07 7.69
CA LEU A 324 12.54 18.70 8.97
C LEU A 324 12.53 17.19 9.17
N LYS A 325 13.26 16.74 10.19
CA LYS A 325 13.32 15.33 10.57
C LYS A 325 12.31 15.02 11.67
N PHE A 326 11.38 14.12 11.39
CA PHE A 326 10.43 13.59 12.38
C PHE A 326 10.10 12.12 12.12
N TYR A 327 9.55 11.47 13.14
CA TYR A 327 9.05 10.11 13.08
C TYR A 327 7.54 10.14 12.96
N ALA A 328 6.96 9.23 12.19
CA ALA A 328 5.51 9.09 12.05
C ALA A 328 5.10 7.63 11.90
N ILE A 329 4.05 7.24 12.61
CA ILE A 329 3.44 5.91 12.47
C ILE A 329 2.67 5.86 11.15
N TRP A 330 2.93 4.86 10.33
CA TRP A 330 2.19 4.62 9.10
C TRP A 330 0.96 3.77 9.40
N ASP A 331 -0.23 4.37 9.41
CA ASP A 331 -1.41 3.77 9.99
C ASP A 331 -2.68 3.82 9.11
N SER A 332 -3.16 2.65 8.67
CA SER A 332 -4.42 2.50 7.95
C SER A 332 -5.66 2.52 8.86
N GLY A 333 -5.48 2.31 10.17
CA GLY A 333 -6.53 2.40 11.18
C GLY A 333 -6.94 3.84 11.50
N THR A 334 -6.25 4.82 10.91
CA THR A 334 -6.51 6.25 11.06
C THR A 334 -6.83 6.88 9.71
N SER A 335 -8.02 7.49 9.59
CA SER A 335 -8.52 8.04 8.32
C SER A 335 -7.70 9.22 7.79
N PHE A 336 -7.21 10.08 8.68
CA PHE A 336 -6.48 11.30 8.35
C PHE A 336 -5.05 11.31 8.91
N THR A 337 -4.23 12.22 8.41
CA THR A 337 -2.85 12.40 8.86
C THR A 337 -2.82 13.38 10.03
N TYR A 338 -2.21 12.96 11.14
CA TYR A 338 -2.08 13.73 12.37
C TYR A 338 -0.63 14.09 12.57
N LEU A 339 -0.31 15.38 12.77
CA LEU A 339 1.07 15.82 12.91
C LEU A 339 1.23 16.77 14.09
N ASN A 340 2.37 16.67 14.75
CA ASN A 340 2.82 17.59 15.78
C ASN A 340 3.65 18.73 15.19
N ASP A 341 3.83 19.77 16.00
CA ASP A 341 4.74 20.84 15.65
C ASP A 341 6.21 20.39 15.78
N PRO A 342 7.09 20.82 14.86
CA PRO A 342 6.87 21.84 13.84
C PRO A 342 6.36 21.31 12.48
N ALA A 343 6.14 20.00 12.31
CA ALA A 343 5.76 19.42 11.01
C ALA A 343 4.37 19.87 10.55
N TYR A 344 3.41 19.89 11.47
CA TYR A 344 2.06 20.41 11.21
C TYR A 344 2.10 21.86 10.74
N THR A 345 2.74 22.75 11.51
CA THR A 345 2.87 24.17 11.15
C THR A 345 3.55 24.33 9.79
N GLN A 346 4.65 23.61 9.54
CA GLN A 346 5.39 23.70 8.28
C GLN A 346 4.52 23.36 7.06
N ILE A 347 3.75 22.27 7.12
CA ILE A 347 2.86 21.88 6.02
C ILE A 347 1.72 22.88 5.88
N SER A 348 1.03 23.16 6.98
CA SER A 348 -0.22 23.91 6.97
C SER A 348 -0.02 25.38 6.60
N GLU A 349 0.99 26.06 7.15
CA GLU A 349 1.31 27.45 6.82
C GLU A 349 1.91 27.59 5.42
N SER A 350 2.77 26.66 4.99
CA SER A 350 3.30 26.67 3.61
C SER A 350 2.18 26.45 2.60
N PHE A 351 1.26 25.54 2.89
CA PHE A 351 0.08 25.30 2.06
C PHE A 351 -0.78 26.55 2.01
N ASN A 352 -1.14 27.13 3.16
CA ASN A 352 -1.94 28.34 3.25
C ASN A 352 -1.32 29.53 2.53
N SER A 353 -0.01 29.74 2.65
CA SER A 353 0.72 30.82 1.99
C SER A 353 0.73 30.67 0.47
N ALA A 354 0.61 29.44 -0.02
CA ALA A 354 0.62 29.14 -1.45
C ALA A 354 -0.78 29.28 -2.09
N ILE A 355 -1.83 29.45 -1.29
CA ILE A 355 -3.23 29.51 -1.73
C ILE A 355 -3.71 30.95 -1.80
N LYS A 356 -4.40 31.29 -2.90
CA LYS A 356 -4.99 32.62 -3.11
C LYS A 356 -6.48 32.66 -2.79
N ASP A 357 -7.08 31.50 -2.55
CA ASP A 357 -8.50 31.35 -2.30
C ASP A 357 -8.90 31.86 -0.92
N LYS A 358 -10.16 32.24 -0.78
CA LYS A 358 -10.68 32.79 0.48
C LYS A 358 -10.74 31.68 1.53
N ARG A 359 -9.97 31.84 2.62
CA ARG A 359 -10.03 30.96 3.80
C ARG A 359 -11.41 31.07 4.46
N ILE A 360 -11.96 29.92 4.83
CA ILE A 360 -13.17 29.81 5.63
C ILE A 360 -12.75 29.83 7.10
N THR A 361 -13.22 30.81 7.85
CA THR A 361 -12.83 31.02 9.26
C THR A 361 -13.86 30.49 10.27
N ASN A 362 -15.05 30.10 9.80
CA ASN A 362 -16.17 29.66 10.65
C ASN A 362 -16.62 28.22 10.32
N SER A 363 -15.72 27.25 10.39
CA SER A 363 -16.12 25.83 10.39
C SER A 363 -15.71 25.17 11.72
N SER A 364 -16.35 25.61 12.81
CA SER A 364 -16.21 25.02 14.15
C SER A 364 -16.46 23.50 14.17
N ASP A 365 -17.15 23.01 13.15
CA ASP A 365 -17.62 21.64 13.00
C ASP A 365 -16.65 20.69 12.29
N LEU A 366 -15.50 21.20 11.81
CA LEU A 366 -14.49 20.40 11.10
C LEU A 366 -13.14 20.47 11.83
N PRO A 367 -12.36 19.38 11.88
CA PRO A 367 -11.06 19.32 12.53
C PRO A 367 -9.95 19.96 11.69
N PHE A 368 -10.24 20.30 10.43
CA PHE A 368 -9.27 20.87 9.52
C PHE A 368 -9.23 22.38 9.68
N GLU A 369 -8.07 22.89 10.06
CA GLU A 369 -7.88 24.32 10.34
C GLU A 369 -7.83 25.17 9.04
N TYR A 370 -7.45 24.54 7.92
CA TYR A 370 -7.18 25.23 6.65
C TYR A 370 -8.14 24.77 5.55
N CYS A 371 -9.26 25.49 5.40
CA CYS A 371 -10.31 25.23 4.42
C CYS A 371 -10.60 26.44 3.50
N TYR A 372 -10.98 26.21 2.24
CA TYR A 372 -11.18 27.26 1.24
C TYR A 372 -12.23 26.89 0.17
N THR A 373 -12.72 27.89 -0.58
CA THR A 373 -13.87 27.74 -1.50
C THR A 373 -13.55 27.24 -2.92
N ILE A 374 -12.31 27.38 -3.41
CA ILE A 374 -11.91 27.02 -4.79
C ILE A 374 -10.57 26.28 -4.75
N SER A 375 -10.45 25.15 -5.45
CA SER A 375 -9.27 24.26 -5.36
C SER A 375 -8.02 24.83 -6.06
N PRO A 376 -6.89 24.95 -5.37
CA PRO A 376 -5.58 25.25 -5.92
C PRO A 376 -4.90 23.93 -6.27
N ASN A 377 -3.98 24.01 -7.23
CA ASN A 377 -3.10 22.90 -7.57
C ASN A 377 -1.84 23.03 -6.71
N GLN A 378 -1.81 22.36 -5.56
CA GLN A 378 -0.61 22.32 -4.69
C GLN A 378 -0.15 20.90 -4.44
N THR A 379 1.15 20.70 -4.60
CA THR A 379 1.82 19.41 -4.41
C THR A 379 2.42 19.34 -3.02
N LEU A 380 2.21 18.22 -2.32
CA LEU A 380 2.87 17.89 -1.06
C LEU A 380 3.76 16.68 -1.29
N ASN A 381 5.06 16.82 -1.07
CA ASN A 381 6.04 15.74 -1.15
C ASN A 381 6.76 15.60 0.19
N LEU A 382 7.01 14.36 0.58
CA LEU A 382 7.80 14.00 1.74
C LEU A 382 9.06 13.28 1.27
N THR A 383 10.23 13.68 1.76
CA THR A 383 11.46 12.90 1.55
C THR A 383 11.63 11.97 2.74
N LEU A 384 11.64 10.68 2.48
CA LEU A 384 11.79 9.65 3.51
C LEU A 384 13.27 9.28 3.68
N LYS A 385 13.60 8.72 4.85
CA LYS A 385 14.95 8.20 5.12
C LYS A 385 15.38 7.23 4.02
N GLY A 386 16.58 7.43 3.49
CA GLY A 386 17.03 6.79 2.24
C GLY A 386 16.97 7.71 1.02
N GLY A 387 16.41 8.92 1.18
CA GLY A 387 16.41 9.97 0.16
C GLY A 387 15.36 9.77 -0.95
N LYS A 388 14.41 8.86 -0.75
CA LYS A 388 13.33 8.62 -1.71
C LYS A 388 12.16 9.55 -1.43
N GLU A 389 11.62 10.13 -2.49
CA GLU A 389 10.47 11.02 -2.42
C GLU A 389 9.16 10.21 -2.41
N TYR A 390 8.25 10.63 -1.54
CA TYR A 390 6.87 10.17 -1.46
C TYR A 390 5.95 11.35 -1.79
N ASN A 391 5.35 11.33 -2.98
CA ASN A 391 4.44 12.37 -3.43
C ASN A 391 3.03 12.07 -2.94
N VAL A 392 2.45 12.93 -2.10
CA VAL A 392 1.08 12.79 -1.61
C VAL A 392 0.12 13.16 -2.74
N ILE A 393 -0.60 12.17 -3.27
CA ILE A 393 -1.41 12.30 -4.49
C ILE A 393 -2.60 13.26 -4.28
N ASP A 394 -3.28 13.15 -3.15
CA ASP A 394 -4.41 14.01 -2.81
C ASP A 394 -4.34 14.41 -1.33
N PRO A 395 -3.68 15.52 -0.98
CA PRO A 395 -3.60 15.98 0.40
C PRO A 395 -4.90 16.65 0.87
N LEU A 396 -5.94 16.71 0.02
CA LEU A 396 -7.14 17.49 0.27
C LEU A 396 -8.32 16.62 0.69
N VAL A 397 -9.21 17.22 1.47
CA VAL A 397 -10.53 16.68 1.78
C VAL A 397 -11.55 17.61 1.14
N VAL A 398 -12.32 17.10 0.17
CA VAL A 398 -13.31 17.89 -0.57
C VAL A 398 -14.70 17.62 -0.04
N LEU A 399 -15.44 18.69 0.26
CA LEU A 399 -16.84 18.66 0.69
C LEU A 399 -17.74 19.07 -0.46
N PHE A 400 -18.87 18.38 -0.60
CA PHE A 400 -19.86 18.57 -1.67
C PHE A 400 -21.21 19.00 -1.09
N ASP A 401 -21.99 19.77 -1.86
CA ASP A 401 -23.40 20.05 -1.56
C ASP A 401 -24.34 18.90 -1.99
N SER A 402 -25.64 19.06 -1.71
CA SER A 402 -26.70 18.12 -2.09
C SER A 402 -26.87 17.92 -3.59
N ASP A 403 -26.36 18.85 -4.42
CA ASP A 403 -26.42 18.76 -5.87
C ASP A 403 -25.12 18.15 -6.43
N GLY A 404 -24.19 17.78 -5.56
CA GLY A 404 -22.89 17.19 -5.91
C GLY A 404 -21.85 18.22 -6.37
N ASN A 405 -22.09 19.52 -6.18
CA ASN A 405 -21.12 20.58 -6.46
C ASN A 405 -20.15 20.71 -5.29
N LYS A 406 -18.91 21.09 -5.60
CA LYS A 406 -17.89 21.35 -4.58
C LYS A 406 -18.26 22.59 -3.77
N MET A 407 -18.42 22.41 -2.47
CA MET A 407 -18.70 23.50 -1.53
C MET A 407 -17.41 24.20 -1.10
N PHE A 408 -16.48 23.41 -0.57
CA PHE A 408 -15.16 23.84 -0.13
C PHE A 408 -14.27 22.62 0.08
N TYR A 409 -12.97 22.83 0.21
CA TYR A 409 -11.99 21.78 0.48
C TYR A 409 -11.09 22.22 1.62
N CYS A 410 -10.51 21.24 2.30
CA CYS A 410 -9.59 21.45 3.41
C CYS A 410 -8.29 20.68 3.19
N LEU A 411 -7.21 21.16 3.80
CA LEU A 411 -6.00 20.35 3.96
C LEU A 411 -6.32 19.18 4.91
N GLY A 412 -6.14 17.95 4.45
CA GLY A 412 -6.45 16.72 5.20
C GLY A 412 -5.42 16.36 6.28
N VAL A 413 -4.91 17.37 7.00
CA VAL A 413 -3.93 17.21 8.07
C VAL A 413 -4.51 17.81 9.35
N VAL A 414 -4.46 17.05 10.43
CA VAL A 414 -4.98 17.44 11.74
C VAL A 414 -3.81 17.68 12.69
N LYS A 415 -3.92 18.72 13.53
CA LYS A 415 -2.91 18.98 14.56
C LYS A 415 -3.00 17.93 15.67
N SER A 416 -1.86 17.40 16.08
CA SER A 416 -1.72 16.48 17.20
C SER A 416 -0.71 17.02 18.19
N GLU A 417 -1.00 16.87 19.49
CA GLU A 417 -0.11 17.35 20.55
C GLU A 417 0.99 16.33 20.89
N ASP A 418 0.73 15.03 20.65
CA ASP A 418 1.56 13.95 21.19
C ASP A 418 2.30 13.13 20.12
N ILE A 419 1.62 12.80 19.01
CA ILE A 419 2.11 11.79 18.07
C ILE A 419 1.88 12.16 16.61
N ASN A 420 2.81 11.77 15.75
CA ASN A 420 2.69 11.87 14.31
C ASN A 420 2.20 10.56 13.72
N ILE A 421 1.15 10.62 12.90
CA ILE A 421 0.53 9.50 12.20
C ILE A 421 0.34 9.91 10.73
N ILE A 422 0.89 9.13 9.81
CA ILE A 422 0.52 9.18 8.39
C ILE A 422 -0.67 8.24 8.21
N GLY A 423 -1.84 8.84 8.02
CA GLY A 423 -3.10 8.12 7.91
C GLY A 423 -3.38 7.60 6.51
N GLN A 424 -4.52 6.92 6.37
CA GLN A 424 -5.02 6.35 5.14
C GLN A 424 -5.11 7.36 3.98
N ASN A 425 -5.47 8.62 4.27
CA ASN A 425 -5.56 9.67 3.26
C ASN A 425 -4.25 9.87 2.48
N PHE A 426 -3.10 9.67 3.12
CA PHE A 426 -1.80 9.79 2.45
C PHE A 426 -1.36 8.50 1.75
N MET A 427 -1.99 7.36 2.04
CA MET A 427 -1.74 6.08 1.36
C MET A 427 -2.49 5.95 0.02
N THR A 428 -3.52 6.77 -0.18
CA THR A 428 -4.41 6.70 -1.34
C THR A 428 -3.65 6.99 -2.63
N GLY A 429 -3.89 6.17 -3.66
CA GLY A 429 -3.23 6.20 -4.96
C GLY A 429 -1.91 5.43 -5.02
N TYR A 430 -1.51 4.76 -3.93
CA TYR A 430 -0.36 3.87 -3.89
C TYR A 430 -0.76 2.45 -3.50
N ARG A 431 -0.01 1.47 -4.03
CA ARG A 431 0.19 0.20 -3.36
C ARG A 431 1.31 0.37 -2.34
N ILE A 432 1.00 0.21 -1.07
CA ILE A 432 1.93 0.26 0.06
C ILE A 432 2.30 -1.17 0.45
N ILE A 433 3.59 -1.42 0.68
CA ILE A 433 4.16 -2.73 0.97
C ILE A 433 4.83 -2.68 2.34
N PHE A 434 4.38 -3.54 3.25
CA PHE A 434 4.95 -3.72 4.58
C PHE A 434 5.83 -4.98 4.55
N ASP A 435 7.11 -4.83 4.21
CA ASP A 435 8.07 -5.94 4.20
C ASP A 435 8.70 -6.06 5.60
N ARG A 436 8.13 -6.93 6.42
CA ARG A 436 8.57 -7.17 7.82
C ARG A 436 9.73 -8.16 7.91
N GLU A 437 10.15 -8.76 6.79
CA GLU A 437 11.37 -9.56 6.72
C GLU A 437 12.58 -8.64 6.60
N LYS A 438 12.47 -7.59 5.77
CA LYS A 438 13.51 -6.56 5.60
C LYS A 438 13.35 -5.36 6.53
N MET A 439 12.21 -5.24 7.21
CA MET A 439 11.84 -4.09 8.03
C MET A 439 11.82 -2.78 7.25
N VAL A 440 11.17 -2.79 6.08
CA VAL A 440 11.01 -1.61 5.21
C VAL A 440 9.56 -1.40 4.78
N LEU A 441 9.19 -0.14 4.57
CA LEU A 441 7.97 0.27 3.90
C LEU A 441 8.30 0.58 2.43
N GLY A 442 7.66 -0.12 1.49
CA GLY A 442 7.75 0.15 0.06
C GLY A 442 6.48 0.79 -0.49
N TRP A 443 6.58 1.51 -1.60
CA TRP A 443 5.41 2.06 -2.29
C TRP A 443 5.56 2.06 -3.80
N THR A 444 4.45 1.85 -4.52
CA THR A 444 4.38 1.99 -5.98
C THR A 444 3.07 2.67 -6.36
N LYS A 445 3.08 3.57 -7.34
CA LYS A 445 1.83 4.20 -7.81
C LYS A 445 0.84 3.11 -8.26
N SER A 446 -0.41 3.31 -7.89
CA SER A 446 -1.52 2.42 -8.19
C SER A 446 -2.00 2.67 -9.62
N ASP A 447 -1.56 1.87 -10.58
CA ASP A 447 -1.97 1.94 -12.00
C ASP A 447 -3.21 1.05 -12.30
N TYR A 448 -4.07 0.78 -11.32
CA TYR A 448 -5.06 -0.31 -11.43
C TYR A 448 -6.29 -0.02 -12.29
N ALA A 449 -6.56 1.21 -12.75
CA ALA A 449 -7.79 1.47 -13.51
C ALA A 449 -7.86 0.70 -14.86
N PRO A 450 -6.81 0.63 -15.70
CA PRO A 450 -6.85 -0.12 -16.94
C PRO A 450 -6.83 -1.64 -16.76
N LEU A 451 -6.04 -2.15 -15.81
CA LEU A 451 -5.97 -3.59 -15.53
C LEU A 451 -7.23 -4.11 -14.85
N ALA A 452 -7.80 -3.36 -13.90
CA ALA A 452 -9.09 -3.70 -13.31
C ALA A 452 -10.21 -3.68 -14.37
N TYR A 453 -10.19 -2.72 -15.30
CA TYR A 453 -11.09 -2.73 -16.45
C TYR A 453 -10.94 -4.02 -17.27
N TYR A 454 -9.71 -4.42 -17.62
CA TYR A 454 -9.44 -5.65 -18.37
C TYR A 454 -9.93 -6.92 -17.67
N HIS A 455 -9.63 -7.06 -16.37
CA HIS A 455 -10.02 -8.25 -15.62
C HIS A 455 -11.54 -8.41 -15.50
N ASN A 456 -12.29 -7.31 -15.54
CA ASN A 456 -13.75 -7.30 -15.45
C ASN A 456 -14.46 -7.32 -16.82
N LEU A 457 -13.71 -7.42 -17.92
CA LEU A 457 -14.30 -7.61 -19.25
C LEU A 457 -14.90 -9.01 -19.39
N SER A 458 -16.04 -9.11 -20.08
CA SER A 458 -16.54 -10.40 -20.54
C SER A 458 -15.54 -11.07 -21.50
N GLU A 459 -15.59 -12.40 -21.63
CA GLU A 459 -14.69 -13.14 -22.53
C GLU A 459 -14.74 -12.62 -23.97
N LYS A 460 -15.93 -12.20 -24.44
CA LYS A 460 -16.09 -11.55 -25.75
C LYS A 460 -15.30 -10.24 -25.85
N GLN A 461 -15.35 -9.41 -24.82
CA GLN A 461 -14.64 -8.13 -24.79
C GLN A 461 -13.12 -8.29 -24.63
N LYS A 462 -12.66 -9.33 -23.93
CA LYS A 462 -11.23 -9.70 -23.89
C LYS A 462 -10.72 -10.13 -25.26
N LEU A 463 -11.52 -10.92 -25.99
CA LEU A 463 -11.22 -11.29 -27.38
C LEU A 463 -11.19 -10.07 -28.31
N ASP A 464 -12.09 -9.10 -28.12
CA ASP A 464 -12.07 -7.83 -28.86
C ASP A 464 -10.80 -7.01 -28.58
N LEU A 465 -10.30 -6.98 -27.34
CA LEU A 465 -9.04 -6.34 -26.98
C LEU A 465 -7.83 -7.06 -27.59
N GLN A 466 -7.79 -8.41 -27.53
CA GLN A 466 -6.76 -9.20 -28.20
C GLN A 466 -6.78 -9.04 -29.73
N SER A 467 -7.96 -8.86 -30.31
CA SER A 467 -8.12 -8.54 -31.74
C SER A 467 -7.64 -7.13 -32.06
N PHE A 468 -7.83 -6.19 -31.13
CA PHE A 468 -7.31 -4.83 -31.24
C PHE A 468 -5.78 -4.79 -31.15
N PHE A 469 -5.18 -5.48 -30.19
CA PHE A 469 -3.72 -5.59 -30.06
C PHE A 469 -3.09 -6.19 -31.33
N ARG A 470 -3.60 -7.33 -31.82
CA ARG A 470 -3.11 -7.97 -33.06
C ARG A 470 -3.33 -7.17 -34.35
N LYS A 471 -4.10 -6.08 -34.30
CA LYS A 471 -4.25 -5.15 -35.43
C LYS A 471 -3.22 -4.03 -35.38
N LEU A 472 -2.75 -3.71 -34.18
CA LEU A 472 -1.67 -2.76 -33.94
C LEU A 472 -0.32 -3.42 -34.19
N ASP A 473 -0.11 -4.60 -33.63
CA ASP A 473 1.04 -5.48 -33.86
C ASP A 473 0.90 -6.11 -35.26
N ALA A 474 1.44 -5.43 -36.27
CA ALA A 474 1.20 -5.71 -37.68
C ALA A 474 2.10 -6.84 -38.19
N ASP A 475 3.31 -6.95 -37.63
CA ASP A 475 4.26 -8.03 -37.96
C ASP A 475 4.11 -9.27 -37.05
N GLY A 476 3.37 -9.15 -35.95
CA GLY A 476 2.99 -10.25 -35.06
C GLY A 476 4.10 -10.66 -34.11
N ASP A 477 5.07 -9.78 -33.84
CA ASP A 477 6.20 -10.06 -32.96
C ASP A 477 5.85 -9.98 -31.45
N GLY A 478 4.63 -9.51 -31.14
CA GLY A 478 4.10 -9.39 -29.78
C GLY A 478 4.43 -8.05 -29.12
N ALA A 479 4.94 -7.08 -29.87
CA ALA A 479 5.20 -5.72 -29.46
C ALA A 479 4.64 -4.74 -30.51
N ILE A 480 4.24 -3.54 -30.08
CA ILE A 480 3.78 -2.50 -31.02
C ILE A 480 4.82 -1.41 -31.08
N THR A 481 5.51 -1.29 -32.20
CA THR A 481 6.49 -0.23 -32.46
C THR A 481 5.81 1.13 -32.69
N LEU A 482 6.57 2.23 -32.58
CA LEU A 482 6.05 3.56 -32.89
C LEU A 482 5.57 3.64 -34.34
N GLU A 483 6.28 2.99 -35.27
CA GLU A 483 5.92 2.93 -36.69
C GLU A 483 4.58 2.22 -36.91
N GLU A 484 4.36 1.08 -36.25
CA GLU A 484 3.09 0.33 -36.33
C GLU A 484 1.94 1.10 -35.67
N PHE A 485 2.24 1.73 -34.54
CA PHE A 485 1.30 2.59 -33.84
C PHE A 485 0.84 3.76 -34.74
N GLU A 486 1.77 4.45 -35.41
CA GLU A 486 1.48 5.55 -36.33
C GLU A 486 0.64 5.12 -37.54
N GLN A 487 0.91 3.92 -38.10
CA GLN A 487 0.21 3.40 -39.27
C GLN A 487 -1.30 3.19 -39.02
N MET A 488 -1.69 2.79 -37.82
CA MET A 488 -3.10 2.51 -37.51
C MET A 488 -3.97 3.76 -37.41
N PHE A 489 -3.42 4.93 -37.01
CA PHE A 489 -4.23 6.12 -36.78
C PHE A 489 -4.56 6.93 -38.04
N HIS A 490 -4.00 6.62 -39.22
CA HIS A 490 -4.32 7.27 -40.52
C HIS A 490 -4.48 8.81 -40.47
N VAL A 491 -3.59 9.54 -39.79
CA VAL A 491 -3.72 11.01 -39.64
C VAL A 491 -2.69 11.75 -40.49
N HIS A 492 -3.16 12.56 -41.44
CA HIS A 492 -2.35 13.47 -42.26
C HIS A 492 -1.94 14.77 -41.55
N ASP A 493 -2.13 14.89 -40.23
CA ASP A 493 -1.72 16.07 -39.45
C ASP A 493 -1.51 15.71 -37.95
N ARG A 494 -0.34 16.11 -37.41
CA ARG A 494 0.13 16.06 -36.00
C ARG A 494 0.90 14.81 -35.51
N GLY A 495 2.03 14.50 -36.14
CA GLY A 495 3.02 13.51 -35.66
C GLY A 495 3.49 13.72 -34.20
N ASP A 496 3.62 14.98 -33.76
CA ASP A 496 4.03 15.30 -32.38
C ASP A 496 3.08 14.77 -31.30
N ARG A 497 1.79 14.61 -31.59
CA ARG A 497 0.81 14.12 -30.60
C ARG A 497 0.89 12.60 -30.45
N ILE A 498 1.06 11.88 -31.55
CA ILE A 498 1.11 10.41 -31.56
C ILE A 498 2.38 9.91 -30.86
N ASN A 499 3.53 10.54 -31.13
CA ASN A 499 4.77 10.21 -30.44
C ASN A 499 4.67 10.43 -28.92
N ARG A 500 4.03 11.53 -28.47
CA ARG A 500 3.77 11.76 -27.04
C ARG A 500 2.82 10.74 -26.42
N ILE A 501 1.80 10.28 -27.16
CA ILE A 501 0.90 9.22 -26.71
C ILE A 501 1.68 7.93 -26.49
N PHE A 502 2.52 7.58 -27.46
CA PHE A 502 3.32 6.37 -27.44
C PHE A 502 4.29 6.37 -26.24
N GLN A 503 5.06 7.45 -26.07
CA GLN A 503 5.98 7.62 -24.93
C GLN A 503 5.30 7.62 -23.56
N GLU A 504 4.02 8.00 -23.48
CA GLU A 504 3.26 7.94 -22.22
C GLU A 504 2.70 6.54 -21.93
N LEU A 505 2.58 5.68 -22.94
CA LEU A 505 2.09 4.31 -22.84
C LEU A 505 3.23 3.31 -22.62
N ASP A 506 4.40 3.58 -23.20
CA ASP A 506 5.66 2.85 -23.02
C ASP A 506 6.21 3.13 -21.61
N LYS A 507 5.82 2.29 -20.65
CA LYS A 507 6.11 2.49 -19.22
C LYS A 507 7.52 2.10 -18.85
N ASP A 508 8.03 1.04 -19.48
CA ASP A 508 9.37 0.54 -19.21
C ASP A 508 10.45 1.20 -20.10
N GLY A 509 10.02 1.97 -21.09
CA GLY A 509 10.87 2.81 -21.93
C GLY A 509 11.65 2.00 -22.96
N ASP A 510 11.17 0.83 -23.34
CA ASP A 510 11.85 -0.08 -24.24
C ASP A 510 11.67 0.27 -25.73
N GLY A 511 10.82 1.27 -26.02
CA GLY A 511 10.53 1.77 -27.37
C GLY A 511 9.43 1.00 -28.09
N SER A 512 8.72 0.11 -27.39
CA SER A 512 7.60 -0.66 -27.88
C SER A 512 6.44 -0.66 -26.87
N LEU A 513 5.24 -1.08 -27.29
CA LEU A 513 4.12 -1.29 -26.37
C LEU A 513 3.79 -2.78 -26.31
N ASP A 514 3.89 -3.36 -25.12
CA ASP A 514 3.45 -4.73 -24.88
C ASP A 514 1.92 -4.84 -24.72
N PHE A 515 1.41 -6.07 -24.57
CA PHE A 515 -0.03 -6.29 -24.40
C PHE A 515 -0.58 -5.57 -23.16
N GLU A 516 0.14 -5.53 -22.05
CA GLU A 516 -0.29 -4.92 -20.79
C GLU A 516 -0.35 -3.39 -20.90
N GLU A 517 0.61 -2.79 -21.57
CA GLU A 517 0.65 -1.35 -21.86
C GLU A 517 -0.46 -0.96 -22.86
N SER A 518 -0.73 -1.82 -23.84
CA SER A 518 -1.83 -1.64 -24.78
C SER A 518 -3.22 -1.68 -24.12
N VAL A 519 -3.37 -2.32 -22.96
CA VAL A 519 -4.63 -2.30 -22.18
C VAL A 519 -4.98 -0.87 -21.78
N THR A 520 -3.99 -0.06 -21.44
CA THR A 520 -4.17 1.35 -21.08
C THR A 520 -4.70 2.15 -22.27
N LEU A 521 -4.16 1.91 -23.46
CA LEU A 521 -4.64 2.51 -24.70
C LEU A 521 -6.08 2.08 -25.02
N TYR A 522 -6.37 0.77 -24.96
CA TYR A 522 -7.69 0.23 -25.25
C TYR A 522 -8.73 0.74 -24.27
N TYR A 523 -8.40 0.76 -22.97
CA TYR A 523 -9.22 1.35 -21.92
C TYR A 523 -9.50 2.83 -22.22
N SER A 524 -8.47 3.63 -22.51
CA SER A 524 -8.63 5.04 -22.84
C SER A 524 -9.51 5.27 -24.08
N LEU A 525 -9.35 4.46 -25.13
CA LEU A 525 -10.15 4.55 -26.35
C LEU A 525 -11.62 4.17 -26.12
N LYS A 526 -11.90 3.18 -25.26
CA LYS A 526 -13.25 2.66 -25.01
C LYS A 526 -14.01 3.39 -23.90
N ALA A 527 -13.32 3.81 -22.84
CA ALA A 527 -13.93 4.44 -21.68
C ALA A 527 -14.13 5.94 -21.86
N TYR A 528 -13.21 6.63 -22.56
CA TYR A 528 -13.19 8.09 -22.62
C TYR A 528 -13.22 8.65 -24.05
N GLY A 529 -12.80 7.87 -25.05
CA GLY A 529 -12.26 8.46 -26.27
C GLY A 529 -10.92 9.15 -25.94
N THR A 530 -10.06 9.41 -26.93
CA THR A 530 -8.77 10.10 -26.68
C THR A 530 -9.00 11.57 -26.32
N ILE A 531 -9.41 11.83 -25.08
CA ILE A 531 -9.61 13.15 -24.52
C ILE A 531 -8.23 13.73 -24.21
N GLY A 532 -7.78 14.60 -25.12
CA GLY A 532 -6.58 15.40 -24.94
C GLY A 532 -6.93 16.78 -24.39
N CYS A 533 -5.92 17.49 -23.89
CA CYS A 533 -6.12 18.87 -23.47
C CYS A 533 -6.02 19.82 -24.68
N ASP A 534 -7.09 20.54 -25.00
CA ASP A 534 -7.13 21.54 -26.06
C ASP A 534 -6.29 22.79 -25.79
N GLY A 535 -5.94 23.06 -24.53
CA GLY A 535 -5.01 24.12 -24.12
C GLY A 535 -3.55 23.80 -24.45
N CYS A 536 -2.92 22.90 -23.67
CA CYS A 536 -1.50 22.54 -23.83
C CYS A 536 -1.23 21.48 -24.91
N LYS A 537 -2.26 21.00 -25.60
CA LYS A 537 -2.18 19.91 -26.59
C LYS A 537 -1.63 18.60 -26.01
N ALA A 538 -1.72 18.42 -24.68
CA ALA A 538 -1.43 17.14 -24.03
C ALA A 538 -2.35 16.07 -24.61
N ALA A 539 -1.78 14.90 -24.89
CA ALA A 539 -2.46 13.92 -25.71
C ALA A 539 -3.47 13.08 -24.92
N PHE A 540 -3.22 12.92 -23.61
CA PHE A 540 -4.13 12.39 -22.62
C PHE A 540 -4.27 13.34 -21.44
N ILE A 541 -5.44 13.35 -20.83
CA ILE A 541 -5.62 13.94 -19.51
C ILE A 541 -5.78 12.80 -18.50
N LYS A 542 -4.83 12.68 -17.58
CA LYS A 542 -4.86 11.68 -16.51
C LYS A 542 -5.69 12.24 -15.35
N GLY A 543 -6.76 11.54 -14.96
CA GLY A 543 -7.61 11.92 -13.82
C GLY A 543 -8.67 12.98 -14.16
N LEU A 544 -8.78 14.01 -13.33
CA LEU A 544 -9.79 15.07 -13.45
C LEU A 544 -9.53 15.95 -14.69
N TYR A 545 -10.55 16.21 -15.49
CA TYR A 545 -10.47 17.14 -16.63
C TYR A 545 -11.76 17.95 -16.78
N PHE A 546 -11.66 19.12 -17.39
CA PHE A 546 -12.79 20.04 -17.58
C PHE A 546 -13.25 20.04 -19.02
N THR A 547 -14.52 19.74 -19.23
CA THR A 547 -15.17 19.74 -20.55
C THR A 547 -16.10 20.92 -20.67
N CYS A 548 -16.05 21.62 -21.81
CA CYS A 548 -17.05 22.63 -22.14
C CYS A 548 -18.44 21.98 -22.27
N VAL A 549 -19.38 22.42 -21.45
CA VAL A 549 -20.76 21.89 -21.39
C VAL A 549 -21.48 22.11 -22.72
N ASP A 550 -21.33 23.29 -23.29
CA ASP A 550 -21.98 23.67 -24.55
C ASP A 550 -21.46 22.82 -25.72
N CYS A 551 -20.14 22.64 -25.82
CA CYS A 551 -19.53 21.75 -26.83
C CYS A 551 -19.96 20.29 -26.63
N PHE A 552 -20.01 19.83 -25.38
CA PHE A 552 -20.43 18.48 -25.03
C PHE A 552 -21.88 18.18 -25.45
N HIS A 553 -22.78 19.15 -25.33
CA HIS A 553 -24.19 18.98 -25.71
C HIS A 553 -24.43 19.16 -27.22
N HIS A 554 -23.69 20.04 -27.89
CA HIS A 554 -23.92 20.35 -29.31
C HIS A 554 -23.31 19.35 -30.29
N ASN A 555 -22.17 18.70 -29.96
CA ASN A 555 -21.56 17.73 -30.87
C ASN A 555 -20.80 16.62 -30.12
N ARG A 556 -21.35 15.41 -30.09
CA ARG A 556 -20.78 14.26 -29.35
C ARG A 556 -19.40 13.79 -29.84
N THR A 557 -18.93 14.31 -30.96
CA THR A 557 -17.68 13.89 -31.61
C THR A 557 -16.52 14.87 -31.41
N THR A 558 -16.79 16.10 -31.00
CA THR A 558 -15.79 17.16 -30.80
C THR A 558 -16.10 17.90 -29.50
N THR A 559 -15.65 17.34 -28.38
CA THR A 559 -15.63 18.03 -27.09
C THR A 559 -14.50 19.05 -27.05
N PHE A 560 -14.56 19.99 -26.10
CA PHE A 560 -13.44 20.89 -25.82
C PHE A 560 -13.01 20.66 -24.38
N ASP A 561 -11.87 20.00 -24.21
CA ASP A 561 -11.44 19.40 -22.96
C ASP A 561 -10.13 20.02 -22.49
N LEU A 562 -10.03 20.32 -21.21
CA LEU A 562 -8.88 21.00 -20.63
C LEU A 562 -8.38 20.22 -19.43
N CYS A 563 -7.06 20.01 -19.37
CA CYS A 563 -6.45 19.51 -18.15
C CYS A 563 -6.59 20.58 -17.05
N THR A 564 -6.51 20.14 -15.80
CA THR A 564 -6.61 21.01 -14.62
C THR A 564 -5.65 22.21 -14.71
N SER A 565 -4.44 22.00 -15.23
CA SER A 565 -3.44 23.05 -15.43
C SER A 565 -3.86 24.11 -16.47
N CYS A 566 -4.37 23.70 -17.63
CA CYS A 566 -4.79 24.65 -18.68
C CYS A 566 -6.04 25.41 -18.29
N TYR A 567 -7.02 24.73 -17.69
CA TYR A 567 -8.22 25.36 -17.20
C TYR A 567 -7.89 26.37 -16.08
N GLY A 568 -7.13 25.95 -15.07
CA GLY A 568 -6.74 26.79 -13.93
C GLY A 568 -5.87 28.00 -14.31
N SER A 569 -5.01 27.85 -15.31
CA SER A 569 -4.13 28.93 -15.79
C SER A 569 -4.78 29.83 -16.85
N ARG A 570 -6.03 29.53 -17.25
CA ARG A 570 -6.69 30.14 -18.43
C ARG A 570 -5.85 30.09 -19.70
N ASN A 571 -5.03 29.05 -19.82
CA ASN A 571 -4.13 28.85 -20.95
C ASN A 571 -4.86 28.09 -22.07
N TYR A 572 -5.91 28.70 -22.62
CA TYR A 572 -6.72 28.18 -23.71
C TYR A 572 -7.51 29.33 -24.35
N VAL A 573 -7.88 29.17 -25.62
CA VAL A 573 -8.77 30.09 -26.33
C VAL A 573 -10.04 29.34 -26.68
N HIS A 574 -11.16 29.72 -26.06
CA HIS A 574 -12.45 29.09 -26.27
C HIS A 574 -13.60 30.10 -26.08
N HIS A 575 -14.69 29.95 -26.84
CA HIS A 575 -15.79 30.93 -26.89
C HIS A 575 -16.85 30.72 -25.82
N HIS A 576 -16.99 29.50 -25.29
CA HIS A 576 -17.90 29.21 -24.18
C HIS A 576 -17.21 29.40 -22.84
N SER A 577 -17.99 29.75 -21.82
CA SER A 577 -17.52 29.97 -20.45
C SER A 577 -17.90 28.86 -19.49
N ASN A 578 -18.82 27.97 -19.88
CA ASN A 578 -19.34 26.93 -19.01
C ASN A 578 -18.57 25.63 -19.19
N PHE A 579 -17.83 25.25 -18.15
CA PHE A 579 -17.02 24.04 -18.10
C PHE A 579 -17.37 23.25 -16.83
N LEU A 580 -17.55 21.95 -16.99
CA LEU A 580 -17.72 21.01 -15.88
C LEU A 580 -16.59 20.01 -15.88
N ASP A 581 -16.16 19.60 -14.70
CA ASP A 581 -15.25 18.47 -14.61
C ASP A 581 -15.95 17.18 -15.04
N ASN A 582 -15.16 16.17 -15.42
CA ASN A 582 -15.66 14.92 -15.96
C ASN A 582 -16.56 14.14 -14.99
N TYR A 583 -16.43 14.29 -13.67
CA TYR A 583 -17.36 13.68 -12.71
C TYR A 583 -18.65 14.48 -12.60
N ALA A 584 -18.56 15.82 -12.51
CA ALA A 584 -19.71 16.71 -12.48
C ALA A 584 -20.54 16.60 -13.77
N LEU A 585 -19.89 16.44 -14.92
CA LEU A 585 -20.53 16.24 -16.22
C LEU A 585 -21.21 14.86 -16.33
N LEU A 586 -20.59 13.80 -15.80
CA LEU A 586 -21.21 12.47 -15.73
C LEU A 586 -22.43 12.47 -14.81
N ARG A 587 -22.35 13.17 -13.67
CA ARG A 587 -23.46 13.35 -12.73
C ARG A 587 -24.57 14.21 -13.32
N SER A 588 -24.26 15.30 -14.02
CA SER A 588 -25.28 16.12 -14.69
C SER A 588 -26.03 15.32 -15.77
N LYS A 589 -25.33 14.43 -16.48
CA LYS A 589 -25.93 13.48 -17.43
C LYS A 589 -26.80 12.42 -16.75
N ALA A 590 -26.42 11.94 -15.57
CA ALA A 590 -27.20 11.01 -14.77
C ALA A 590 -28.43 11.68 -14.13
N ALA A 591 -28.29 12.91 -13.62
CA ALA A 591 -29.37 13.73 -13.07
C ALA A 591 -30.37 14.19 -14.14
N TYR A 592 -29.90 14.45 -15.37
CA TYR A 592 -30.77 14.71 -16.52
C TYR A 592 -31.64 13.48 -16.87
N LYS A 593 -31.13 12.26 -16.62
CA LYS A 593 -31.91 11.01 -16.75
C LYS A 593 -32.86 10.76 -15.57
N ASN A 594 -32.50 11.23 -14.36
CA ASN A 594 -33.23 10.97 -13.12
C ASN A 594 -33.83 12.25 -12.50
N LYS A 595 -34.62 13.01 -13.26
CA LYS A 595 -35.53 14.00 -12.65
C LYS A 595 -36.73 13.29 -12.01
N SER A 596 -36.51 12.71 -10.83
CA SER A 596 -37.54 12.38 -9.83
C SER A 596 -36.85 11.95 -8.52
N GLY A 597 -36.79 12.83 -7.51
CA GLY A 597 -36.52 12.42 -6.12
C GLY A 597 -35.69 13.39 -5.26
N SER A 598 -36.42 14.18 -4.47
CA SER A 598 -36.10 15.03 -3.30
C SER A 598 -34.82 14.77 -2.46
N THR A 599 -34.01 15.84 -2.32
CA THR A 599 -33.48 16.50 -1.10
C THR A 599 -33.35 15.71 0.22
N ASN A 600 -32.11 15.39 0.62
CA ASN A 600 -31.62 15.35 2.03
C ASN A 600 -30.07 15.16 2.23
N GLN A 601 -29.22 15.34 1.22
CA GLN A 601 -27.80 14.88 1.27
C GLN A 601 -26.76 15.77 2.00
N VAL A 602 -27.08 17.02 2.35
CA VAL A 602 -26.08 17.94 2.98
C VAL A 602 -25.75 17.52 4.43
N VAL A 603 -26.74 17.01 5.17
CA VAL A 603 -26.56 16.55 6.55
C VAL A 603 -25.71 15.28 6.58
N GLU A 604 -25.95 14.38 5.61
CA GLU A 604 -25.30 13.07 5.53
C GLU A 604 -23.79 13.16 5.21
N THR A 605 -23.35 14.10 4.37
CA THR A 605 -21.92 14.26 4.04
C THR A 605 -21.12 14.89 5.20
N LEU A 606 -21.71 15.85 5.92
CA LEU A 606 -21.12 16.42 7.13
C LEU A 606 -21.13 15.43 8.29
N GLU A 607 -22.18 14.60 8.42
CA GLU A 607 -22.24 13.50 9.41
C GLU A 607 -21.27 12.36 9.08
N VAL A 608 -21.01 12.05 7.81
CA VAL A 608 -20.01 11.06 7.37
C VAL A 608 -18.58 11.55 7.59
N ILE A 609 -18.33 12.85 7.44
CA ILE A 609 -17.03 13.46 7.72
C ILE A 609 -16.87 13.63 9.23
N LYS A 610 -17.91 14.05 9.96
CA LYS A 610 -17.93 14.05 11.43
C LYS A 610 -17.75 12.65 11.99
N SER A 611 -18.43 11.62 11.49
CA SER A 611 -18.21 10.24 11.89
C SER A 611 -16.81 9.79 11.45
N GLY A 612 -16.37 10.09 10.23
CA GLY A 612 -14.99 10.01 9.71
C GLY A 612 -13.89 10.47 10.66
N ILE A 613 -14.17 11.57 11.33
CA ILE A 613 -13.25 12.34 12.17
C ILE A 613 -13.40 11.95 13.64
N GLU A 614 -14.63 11.68 14.06
CA GLU A 614 -14.95 11.17 15.39
C GLU A 614 -14.51 9.72 15.56
N ILE A 615 -14.38 8.95 14.48
CA ILE A 615 -13.93 7.55 14.43
C ILE A 615 -12.40 7.44 14.29
N ALA A 616 -11.73 8.50 13.84
CA ALA A 616 -10.28 8.53 13.77
C ALA A 616 -9.72 8.60 15.19
N ASP A 617 -9.30 7.45 15.72
CA ASP A 617 -8.17 7.31 16.64
C ASP A 617 -8.13 5.82 17.05
N VAL A 618 -7.51 5.00 16.22
CA VAL A 618 -7.38 3.56 16.47
C VAL A 618 -5.89 3.20 16.42
N ALA A 619 -5.11 3.57 17.47
CA ALA A 619 -3.95 2.78 17.94
C ALA A 619 -3.10 3.36 19.11
N MET A 620 -3.14 2.63 20.24
CA MET A 620 -2.16 2.46 21.34
C MET A 620 -2.03 3.49 22.50
N PRO A 621 -1.83 3.01 23.75
CA PRO A 621 -1.96 3.82 24.98
C PRO A 621 -0.75 4.69 25.32
N SER A 622 -1.03 5.86 25.88
CA SER A 622 -0.11 6.65 26.70
C SER A 622 -0.19 6.18 28.16
N ASP A 623 0.68 5.24 28.58
CA ASP A 623 0.92 5.09 30.00
C ASP A 623 1.83 6.21 30.48
N SER A 624 1.16 7.17 31.12
CA SER A 624 1.65 8.16 32.06
C SER A 624 3.10 7.94 32.56
N CYS A 625 3.95 8.88 32.21
CA CYS A 625 5.12 9.20 33.02
C CYS A 625 4.60 9.85 34.32
N SER A 626 4.34 9.03 35.35
CA SER A 626 4.22 9.53 36.72
C SER A 626 5.47 9.13 37.48
N ILE A 627 6.32 10.12 37.72
CA ILE A 627 7.36 10.08 38.74
C ILE A 627 6.65 10.00 40.10
N MET A 628 6.73 8.85 40.76
CA MET A 628 7.08 8.71 42.18
C MET A 628 7.49 7.29 42.52
#